data_AF-A0A9W7BHX9-F1
#
_entry.id   AF-A0A9W7BHX9-F1
#
_cell.length_a   1.000
_cell.length_b   1.000
_cell.length_c   1.000
_cell.angle_alpha   90.00
_cell.angle_beta   90.00
_cell.angle_gamma   90.00
#
_symmetry.space_group_name_H-M   'P 1'
#
loop_
_entity.id
_entity.type
_entity.pdbx_description
1 polymer ?
#
loop_
_entity_poly.entity_id
_entity_poly.type
_entity_poly.pdbx_seq_one_letter_code
_entity_poly.pdbx_strand_id
1 'polypeptide(L)'
;MPLPPSPTPPPHLSAGDQVAIMLSPTSPTEWILAKVLSYNPDLQMYRIADEDPDLPNKTYNLPTPQVHLLNLAPHQIQKNDLIHAVYPDTTSFYSAKVICMRKVGGGNVVYVHFKDDQDEMGVTHEKPVLLKHVKKM
;
A
#
# COMPACT_ATOMS: atom_id res chain seq x y z
N MET A 1 -42.38 -4.78 -15.58
CA MET A 1 -41.21 -3.93 -15.82
C MET A 1 -40.01 -4.61 -15.18
N PRO A 2 -39.00 -5.07 -15.94
CA PRO A 2 -37.76 -5.54 -15.36
C PRO A 2 -36.99 -4.34 -14.80
N LEU A 3 -36.46 -4.47 -13.58
CA LEU A 3 -35.54 -3.51 -12.98
C LEU A 3 -34.29 -3.40 -13.88
N PRO A 4 -33.66 -2.22 -14.03
CA PRO A 4 -32.39 -2.12 -14.72
C PRO A 4 -31.37 -3.04 -14.04
N PRO A 5 -30.46 -3.68 -14.79
CA PRO A 5 -29.37 -4.43 -14.18
C PRO A 5 -28.61 -3.48 -13.26
N SER A 6 -28.46 -3.86 -11.99
CA SER A 6 -27.63 -3.12 -11.04
C SER A 6 -26.29 -2.84 -11.71
N PRO A 7 -25.76 -1.60 -11.68
CA PRO A 7 -24.45 -1.32 -12.21
C PRO A 7 -23.50 -2.29 -11.54
N THR A 8 -22.82 -3.11 -12.36
CA THR A 8 -21.83 -4.06 -11.89
C THR A 8 -20.96 -3.33 -10.88
N PRO A 9 -20.84 -3.83 -9.64
CA PRO A 9 -19.97 -3.21 -8.67
C PRO A 9 -18.60 -2.98 -9.33
N PRO A 10 -18.04 -1.75 -9.41
CA PRO A 10 -16.63 -1.60 -9.73
C PRO A 10 -15.82 -2.52 -8.81
N PRO A 11 -14.57 -2.88 -9.15
CA PRO A 11 -13.75 -3.71 -8.27
C PRO A 11 -13.64 -3.02 -6.90
N HIS A 12 -14.56 -3.38 -5.99
CA HIS A 12 -14.75 -2.69 -4.74
C HIS A 12 -13.75 -3.29 -3.79
N LEU A 13 -12.83 -2.44 -3.35
CA LEU A 13 -11.98 -2.75 -2.23
C LEU A 13 -12.91 -3.12 -1.06
N SER A 14 -12.67 -4.29 -0.46
CA SER A 14 -13.53 -4.76 0.61
C SER A 14 -13.14 -4.05 1.91
N ALA A 15 -14.12 -3.87 2.80
CA ALA A 15 -13.83 -3.43 4.17
C ALA A 15 -12.84 -4.42 4.79
N GLY A 16 -11.68 -3.92 5.20
CA GLY A 16 -10.59 -4.73 5.72
C GLY A 16 -9.35 -4.81 4.82
N ASP A 17 -9.46 -4.49 3.53
CA ASP A 17 -8.33 -4.53 2.61
C ASP A 17 -7.28 -3.45 2.95
N GLN A 18 -6.01 -3.85 2.89
CA GLN A 18 -4.89 -2.93 2.98
C GLN A 18 -4.66 -2.25 1.64
N VAL A 19 -4.54 -0.93 1.68
CA VAL A 19 -4.44 -0.08 0.51
C VAL A 19 -3.37 0.98 0.73
N ALA A 20 -2.72 1.39 -0.35
CA ALA A 20 -1.88 2.58 -0.38
C ALA A 20 -2.75 3.75 -0.83
N ILE A 21 -2.73 4.84 -0.06
CA ILE A 21 -3.44 6.06 -0.41
C ILE A 21 -2.47 7.20 -0.67
N MET A 22 -2.80 8.01 -1.66
CA MET A 22 -2.08 9.26 -1.93
C MET A 22 -2.67 10.36 -1.04
N LEU A 23 -1.89 10.90 -0.11
CA LEU A 23 -2.36 11.98 0.76
C LEU A 23 -2.45 13.32 0.03
N SER A 24 -1.49 13.55 -0.85
CA SER A 24 -1.27 14.82 -1.52
C SER A 24 -1.38 14.63 -3.03
N PRO A 25 -2.45 15.10 -3.70
CA PRO A 25 -2.54 15.05 -5.15
C PRO A 25 -1.45 15.89 -5.84
N THR A 26 -0.85 16.83 -5.13
CA THR A 26 0.27 17.68 -5.60
C THR A 26 1.62 16.97 -5.47
N SER A 27 1.73 15.97 -4.59
CA SER A 27 2.95 15.20 -4.33
C SER A 27 2.66 13.71 -4.56
N PRO A 28 2.73 13.22 -5.81
CA PRO A 28 2.41 11.83 -6.17
C PRO A 28 3.41 10.81 -5.59
N THR A 29 4.33 11.24 -4.75
CA THR A 29 5.32 10.44 -4.02
C THR A 29 4.89 10.15 -2.58
N GLU A 30 3.92 10.89 -2.03
CA GLU A 30 3.46 10.72 -0.64
C GLU A 30 2.33 9.70 -0.55
N TRP A 31 2.73 8.44 -0.39
CA TRP A 31 1.82 7.32 -0.19
C TRP A 31 1.90 6.84 1.25
N ILE A 32 0.75 6.55 1.84
CA ILE A 32 0.68 5.92 3.17
C ILE A 32 -0.14 4.64 3.14
N LEU A 33 0.16 3.76 4.09
CA LEU A 33 -0.54 2.52 4.36
C LEU A 33 -1.81 2.83 5.13
N ALA A 34 -2.91 2.41 4.55
CA ALA A 34 -4.22 2.62 5.12
C ALA A 34 -5.08 1.37 4.89
N LYS A 35 -6.20 1.32 5.58
CA LYS A 35 -7.13 0.20 5.56
C LYS A 35 -8.52 0.67 5.17
N VAL A 36 -9.13 -0.01 4.21
CA VAL A 36 -10.49 0.34 3.77
C VAL A 36 -11.48 0.01 4.89
N LEU A 37 -12.25 1.01 5.30
CA LEU A 37 -13.33 0.84 6.27
C LEU A 37 -14.66 0.56 5.56
N SER A 38 -15.00 1.37 4.57
CA SER A 38 -16.26 1.28 3.84
C SER A 38 -16.18 2.06 2.53
N TYR A 39 -17.00 1.68 1.55
CA TYR A 39 -17.18 2.43 0.31
C TYR A 39 -18.53 3.15 0.31
N ASN A 40 -18.53 4.44 -0.03
CA ASN A 40 -19.75 5.23 -0.21
C ASN A 40 -20.07 5.31 -1.71
N PRO A 41 -21.02 4.51 -2.23
CA PRO A 41 -21.36 4.51 -3.64
C PRO A 41 -21.98 5.83 -4.11
N ASP A 42 -22.72 6.52 -3.25
CA ASP A 42 -23.34 7.82 -3.57
C ASP A 42 -22.33 8.92 -3.88
N LEU A 43 -21.19 8.91 -3.18
CA LEU A 43 -20.10 9.89 -3.35
C LEU A 43 -18.94 9.37 -4.19
N GLN A 44 -18.97 8.07 -4.55
CA GLN A 44 -17.85 7.34 -5.15
C GLN A 44 -16.53 7.49 -4.37
N MET A 45 -16.62 7.55 -3.04
CA MET A 45 -15.46 7.74 -2.14
C MET A 45 -15.29 6.55 -1.22
N TYR A 46 -14.05 6.13 -1.04
CA TYR A 46 -13.68 5.15 -0.01
C TYR A 46 -13.37 5.88 1.29
N ARG A 47 -13.93 5.36 2.37
CA ARG A 47 -13.54 5.72 3.73
C ARG A 47 -12.42 4.76 4.16
N ILE A 48 -11.29 5.33 4.51
CA ILE A 48 -10.05 4.61 4.74
C ILE A 48 -9.49 5.08 6.08
N ALA A 49 -9.04 4.16 6.93
CA ALA A 49 -8.34 4.48 8.17
C ALA A 49 -6.85 4.42 7.93
N ASP A 50 -6.11 5.41 8.43
CA ASP A 50 -4.66 5.33 8.54
C ASP A 50 -4.28 4.14 9.44
N GLU A 51 -3.22 3.42 9.08
CA GLU A 51 -2.68 2.34 9.91
C GLU A 51 -1.65 2.86 10.93
N ASP A 52 -1.45 4.18 11.00
CA ASP A 52 -0.46 4.84 11.86
C ASP A 52 -0.78 4.59 13.35
N PRO A 53 0.14 3.95 14.11
CA PRO A 53 -0.06 3.68 15.53
C PRO A 53 -0.17 4.96 16.37
N ASP A 54 0.41 6.08 15.93
CA ASP A 54 0.34 7.37 16.60
C ASP A 54 -0.97 8.11 16.29
N LEU A 55 -1.66 7.74 15.20
CA LEU A 55 -2.89 8.41 14.73
C LEU A 55 -4.06 7.44 14.47
N PRO A 56 -4.49 6.62 15.46
CA PRO A 56 -5.46 5.53 15.27
C PRO A 56 -6.87 5.96 14.85
N ASN A 57 -7.21 7.25 14.97
CA ASN A 57 -8.53 7.80 14.60
C ASN A 57 -8.49 8.61 13.30
N LYS A 58 -7.36 8.61 12.59
CA LYS A 58 -7.20 9.36 11.35
C LYS A 58 -7.87 8.59 10.22
N THR A 59 -8.99 9.12 9.72
CA THR A 59 -9.67 8.55 8.55
C THR A 59 -9.71 9.53 7.40
N TYR A 60 -9.51 9.02 6.20
CA TYR A 60 -9.51 9.76 4.94
C TYR A 60 -10.69 9.32 4.08
N ASN A 61 -11.29 10.28 3.39
CA ASN A 61 -12.32 10.04 2.38
C ASN A 61 -11.71 10.38 1.02
N LEU A 62 -11.32 9.36 0.28
CA LEU A 62 -10.61 9.53 -0.98
C LEU A 62 -11.35 8.85 -2.13
N PRO A 63 -11.35 9.44 -3.33
CA PRO A 63 -11.92 8.82 -4.51
C PRO A 63 -11.05 7.63 -4.94
N THR A 64 -11.66 6.64 -5.59
CA THR A 64 -11.02 5.45 -6.16
C THR A 64 -9.63 5.68 -6.80
N PRO A 65 -9.39 6.70 -7.65
CA PRO A 65 -8.08 6.91 -8.28
C PRO A 65 -6.92 7.18 -7.29
N GLN A 66 -7.20 7.65 -6.08
CA GLN A 66 -6.17 7.89 -5.05
C GLN A 66 -5.90 6.66 -4.20
N VAL A 67 -6.67 5.57 -4.39
CA VAL A 67 -6.63 4.36 -3.56
C VAL A 67 -6.10 3.21 -4.39
N HIS A 68 -4.95 2.67 -3.99
CA HIS A 68 -4.30 1.54 -4.66
C HIS A 68 -4.32 0.30 -3.77
N LEU A 69 -4.88 -0.80 -4.27
CA LEU A 69 -4.90 -2.07 -3.55
C LEU A 69 -3.48 -2.64 -3.37
N LEU A 70 -3.14 -3.01 -2.13
CA LEU A 70 -1.87 -3.66 -1.80
C LEU A 70 -2.02 -5.18 -1.80
N ASN A 71 -2.45 -5.73 -2.92
CA ASN A 71 -2.54 -7.17 -3.10
C ASN A 71 -1.49 -7.66 -4.09
N LEU A 72 -0.23 -7.38 -3.78
CA LEU A 72 0.86 -7.79 -4.63
C LEU A 72 1.08 -9.29 -4.50
N ALA A 73 0.99 -10.00 -5.63
CA ALA A 73 1.30 -11.41 -5.66
C ALA A 73 2.83 -11.61 -5.72
N PRO A 74 3.38 -12.67 -5.11
CA PRO A 74 4.83 -12.88 -5.05
C PRO A 74 5.47 -13.04 -6.44
N HIS A 75 4.69 -13.46 -7.44
CA HIS A 75 5.14 -13.56 -8.82
C HIS A 75 5.29 -12.20 -9.52
N GLN A 76 4.78 -11.11 -8.94
CA GLN A 76 4.86 -9.77 -9.52
C GLN A 76 6.13 -9.03 -9.15
N ILE A 77 6.84 -9.47 -8.11
CA ILE A 77 8.10 -8.89 -7.66
C ILE A 77 9.25 -9.82 -8.06
N GLN A 78 10.36 -9.22 -8.46
CA GLN A 78 11.61 -9.94 -8.67
C GLN A 78 12.75 -9.29 -7.90
N LYS A 79 13.84 -10.04 -7.71
CA LYS A 79 15.10 -9.46 -7.20
C LYS A 79 15.54 -8.32 -8.11
N ASN A 80 16.07 -7.26 -7.51
CA ASN A 80 16.44 -5.98 -8.12
C ASN A 80 15.28 -5.10 -8.61
N ASP A 81 14.02 -5.48 -8.41
CA ASP A 81 12.89 -4.64 -8.79
C ASP A 81 12.79 -3.40 -7.89
N LEU A 82 12.31 -2.29 -8.45
CA LEU A 82 12.07 -1.04 -7.73
C LEU A 82 10.61 -1.00 -7.30
N ILE A 83 10.39 -0.85 -5.99
CA ILE A 83 9.09 -0.94 -5.35
C ILE A 83 8.93 0.19 -4.34
N HIS A 84 7.70 0.40 -3.91
CA HIS A 84 7.37 1.17 -2.72
C HIS A 84 7.09 0.22 -1.58
N ALA A 85 7.89 0.28 -0.53
CA ALA A 85 7.69 -0.53 0.67
C ALA A 85 7.37 0.38 1.86
N VAL A 86 6.53 -0.11 2.76
CA VAL A 86 6.29 0.58 4.05
C VAL A 86 7.54 0.44 4.91
N TYR A 87 8.03 1.54 5.46
CA TYR A 87 9.18 1.50 6.36
C TYR A 87 8.75 0.92 7.73
N PRO A 88 9.55 -0.01 8.32
CA PRO A 88 9.25 -0.55 9.64
C PRO A 88 8.99 0.56 10.66
N ASP A 89 8.03 0.37 11.57
CA ASP A 89 7.64 1.37 12.58
C ASP A 89 6.95 2.62 12.01
N THR A 90 6.63 2.66 10.71
CA THR A 90 5.87 3.75 10.08
C THR A 90 4.74 3.21 9.20
N THR A 91 3.91 4.10 8.67
CA THR A 91 2.94 3.81 7.61
C THR A 91 3.27 4.44 6.28
N SER A 92 4.41 5.10 6.15
CA SER A 92 4.78 5.77 4.90
C SER A 92 5.46 4.80 3.93
N PHE A 93 5.12 4.91 2.65
CA PHE A 93 5.77 4.17 1.59
C PHE A 93 6.99 4.91 1.07
N TYR A 94 8.11 4.21 1.00
CA TYR A 94 9.36 4.73 0.48
C TYR A 94 9.87 3.89 -0.68
N SER A 95 10.63 4.53 -1.55
CA SER A 95 11.33 3.87 -2.66
C SER A 95 12.36 2.89 -2.13
N ALA A 96 12.19 1.62 -2.48
CA ALA A 96 13.06 0.54 -2.06
C ALA A 96 13.38 -0.41 -3.22
N LYS A 97 14.56 -0.99 -3.17
CA LYS A 97 15.02 -2.00 -4.13
C LYS A 97 14.97 -3.38 -3.50
N VAL A 98 14.35 -4.32 -4.20
CA VAL A 98 14.23 -5.71 -3.72
C VAL A 98 15.58 -6.39 -3.80
N ILE A 99 16.07 -6.91 -2.67
CA ILE A 99 17.32 -7.66 -2.60
C ILE A 99 17.05 -9.16 -2.70
N CYS A 100 16.08 -9.64 -1.93
CA CYS A 100 15.72 -11.05 -1.89
C CYS A 100 14.29 -11.23 -1.40
N MET A 101 13.62 -12.30 -1.81
CA MET A 101 12.34 -12.71 -1.25
C MET A 101 12.52 -14.05 -0.56
N ARG A 102 12.00 -14.16 0.67
CA ARG A 102 12.05 -15.38 1.46
C ARG A 102 10.66 -15.73 1.95
N LYS A 103 10.25 -16.97 1.70
CA LYS A 103 8.99 -17.50 2.24
C LYS A 103 9.26 -17.97 3.67
N VAL A 104 8.64 -17.33 4.65
CA VAL A 104 8.81 -17.64 6.08
C VAL A 104 7.44 -17.96 6.66
N GLY A 105 7.25 -19.19 7.17
CA GLY A 105 6.07 -19.57 7.94
C GLY A 105 4.72 -19.39 7.24
N GLY A 106 4.66 -19.53 5.90
CA GLY A 106 3.43 -19.33 5.12
C GLY A 106 3.22 -17.91 4.58
N GLY A 107 4.01 -16.93 5.03
CA GLY A 107 4.05 -15.57 4.48
C GLY A 107 5.23 -15.35 3.53
N ASN A 108 5.09 -14.38 2.62
CA ASN A 108 6.18 -13.90 1.77
C ASN A 108 6.80 -12.65 2.42
N VAL A 109 8.04 -12.76 2.89
CA VAL A 109 8.83 -11.65 3.40
C VAL A 109 9.80 -11.22 2.31
N VAL A 110 9.86 -9.92 2.05
CA VAL A 110 10.74 -9.31 1.06
C VAL A 110 11.80 -8.51 1.80
N TYR A 111 13.06 -8.75 1.49
CA TYR A 111 14.17 -7.95 1.98
C TYR A 111 14.44 -6.84 0.98
N VAL A 112 14.37 -5.60 1.45
CA VAL A 112 14.46 -4.41 0.60
C VAL A 112 15.52 -3.45 1.13
N HIS A 113 16.13 -2.70 0.21
CA HIS A 113 17.04 -1.60 0.50
C HIS A 113 16.32 -0.29 0.18
N PHE A 114 16.04 0.53 1.18
CA PHE A 114 15.43 1.84 0.99
C PHE A 114 16.43 2.82 0.40
N LYS A 115 16.03 3.52 -0.67
CA LYS A 115 16.91 4.45 -1.38
C LYS A 115 17.28 5.67 -0.53
N ASP A 116 16.41 6.07 0.38
CA ASP A 116 16.60 7.21 1.29
C ASP A 116 17.30 6.84 2.62
N ASP A 117 17.41 5.55 2.96
CA ASP A 117 18.08 5.03 4.17
C ASP A 117 19.58 4.79 3.91
N GLN A 118 20.18 5.62 3.06
CA GLN A 118 21.60 5.57 2.74
C GLN A 118 22.35 6.40 3.79
N ASP A 119 23.08 5.71 4.68
CA ASP A 119 23.90 6.38 5.69
C ASP A 119 25.03 7.23 5.08
N GLU A 120 25.70 8.04 5.89
CA GLU A 120 26.82 8.91 5.47
C GLU A 120 27.98 8.15 4.77
N MET A 121 28.06 6.82 4.94
CA MET A 121 29.02 5.94 4.25
C MET A 121 28.48 5.32 2.95
N GLY A 122 27.25 5.61 2.54
CA GLY A 122 26.65 5.02 1.35
C GLY A 122 26.11 3.60 1.52
N VAL A 123 25.98 3.14 2.76
CA VAL A 123 25.47 1.79 3.07
C VAL A 123 23.96 1.87 3.29
N THR A 124 23.22 1.02 2.59
CA THR A 124 21.79 0.83 2.83
C THR A 124 21.59 -0.44 3.64
N HIS A 125 20.78 -0.37 4.69
CA HIS A 125 20.43 -1.53 5.50
C HIS A 125 19.31 -2.35 4.86
N GLU A 126 19.45 -3.68 4.90
CA GLU A 126 18.37 -4.58 4.51
C GLU A 126 17.26 -4.58 5.56
N LYS A 127 16.04 -4.29 5.13
CA LYS A 127 14.85 -4.29 5.98
C LYS A 127 13.88 -5.38 5.51
N PRO A 128 13.41 -6.25 6.42
CA PRO A 128 12.38 -7.22 6.11
C PRO A 128 11.01 -6.53 6.10
N VAL A 129 10.33 -6.57 4.96
CA VAL A 129 8.97 -6.06 4.77
C VAL A 129 8.05 -7.18 4.31
N LEU A 130 6.77 -7.15 4.71
CA LEU A 130 5.80 -8.12 4.25
C LEU A 130 5.38 -7.77 2.82
N LEU A 131 5.19 -8.78 1.97
CA LEU A 131 4.75 -8.56 0.58
C LEU A 131 3.44 -7.75 0.47
N LYS A 132 2.54 -7.91 1.45
CA LYS A 132 1.27 -7.16 1.55
C LYS A 132 1.45 -5.66 1.86
N HIS A 133 2.65 -5.26 2.29
CA HIS A 133 3.05 -3.87 2.55
C HIS A 133 3.97 -3.34 1.45
N VAL A 134 3.94 -3.98 0.27
CA VAL A 134 4.73 -3.60 -0.89
C VAL A 134 3.79 -3.24 -2.03
N LYS A 135 4.05 -2.08 -2.62
CA LYS A 135 3.42 -1.57 -3.83
C LYS A 135 4.43 -1.64 -4.98
N LYS A 136 4.01 -2.19 -6.11
CA LYS A 136 4.79 -2.10 -7.35
C LYS A 136 4.72 -0.68 -7.94
N MET A 137 5.85 -0.18 -8.44
CA MET A 137 5.90 1.04 -9.25
C MET A 137 5.36 0.80 -10.65
#